data_AF-A0A1H0WG59-F1
#
_entry.id   AF-A0A1H0WG59-F1
#
_cell.length_a   1.000
_cell.length_b   1.000
_cell.length_c   1.000
_cell.angle_alpha   90.00
_cell.angle_beta   90.00
_cell.angle_gamma   90.00
#
_symmetry.space_group_name_H-M   'P 1'
#
loop_
_entity.id
_entity.type
_entity.pdbx_description
1 polymer ?
#
loop_
_entity_poly.entity_id
_entity_poly.type
_entity_poly.pdbx_seq_one_letter_code
_entity_poly.pdbx_strand_id
1 'polypeptide(L)'
;MGCVPFGFVKALLRPSAPVSDHRPIERIAADLRRVRRARARFGPGASAAKKIGARQAYDALLAQACSALEVEHRLDALGEGVDREVERFRVEERLRSLGLSL
;
A
#
# COMPACT_ATOMS: atom_id res chain seq x y z
N MET A 1 -5.11 -10.80 -39.07
CA MET A 1 -4.78 -11.72 -37.96
C MET A 1 -5.23 -11.05 -36.67
N GLY A 2 -6.41 -11.47 -36.18
CA GLY A 2 -7.16 -10.79 -35.13
C GLY A 2 -6.87 -11.35 -33.73
N CYS A 3 -7.04 -10.44 -32.78
CA CYS A 3 -6.98 -10.54 -31.32
C CYS A 3 -7.69 -11.77 -30.73
N VAL A 4 -7.12 -12.38 -29.68
CA VAL A 4 -7.83 -13.32 -28.80
C VAL A 4 -8.27 -12.60 -27.52
N PRO A 5 -9.56 -12.67 -27.13
CA PRO A 5 -10.07 -11.97 -25.96
C PRO A 5 -9.92 -12.82 -24.68
N PHE A 6 -9.46 -12.17 -23.62
CA PHE A 6 -9.55 -12.67 -22.25
C PHE A 6 -11.01 -12.70 -21.81
N GLY A 7 -11.57 -13.89 -21.67
CA GLY A 7 -12.83 -14.11 -20.98
C GLY A 7 -12.58 -14.88 -19.70
N PHE A 8 -13.01 -14.36 -18.56
CA PHE A 8 -13.53 -15.19 -17.47
C PHE A 8 -14.67 -14.45 -16.76
N VAL A 9 -15.69 -15.24 -16.47
CA VAL A 9 -17.11 -14.87 -16.40
C VAL A 9 -17.51 -14.25 -15.06
N LYS A 10 -18.42 -13.29 -15.17
CA LYS A 10 -19.23 -12.64 -14.15
C LYS A 10 -20.25 -13.62 -13.54
N ALA A 11 -20.18 -13.87 -12.22
CA ALA A 11 -21.23 -14.51 -11.40
C ALA A 11 -20.90 -14.16 -9.93
N LEU A 12 -21.76 -13.72 -9.00
CA LEU A 12 -23.20 -13.73 -8.79
C LEU A 12 -23.55 -12.46 -7.95
N LEU A 13 -24.59 -11.72 -8.31
CA LEU A 13 -25.06 -10.57 -7.52
C LEU A 13 -25.89 -11.08 -6.33
N ARG A 14 -25.28 -11.08 -5.14
CA ARG A 14 -26.00 -10.98 -3.86
C ARG A 14 -26.13 -9.46 -3.56
N PRO A 15 -27.27 -8.94 -3.08
CA PRO A 15 -27.33 -7.57 -2.59
C PRO A 15 -26.34 -7.49 -1.42
N SER A 16 -25.19 -6.86 -1.67
CA SER A 16 -24.21 -6.70 -0.63
C SER A 16 -24.78 -5.70 0.36
N ALA A 17 -24.89 -6.10 1.63
CA ALA A 17 -24.91 -5.14 2.73
C ALA A 17 -23.80 -4.10 2.47
N PRO A 18 -23.97 -2.82 2.87
CA PRO A 18 -23.00 -1.77 2.59
C PRO A 18 -21.62 -2.28 2.98
N VAL A 19 -20.83 -2.66 1.98
CA VAL A 19 -19.47 -3.11 2.19
C VAL A 19 -18.79 -1.85 2.64
N SER A 20 -18.22 -1.84 3.84
CA SER A 20 -17.23 -0.82 4.15
C SER A 20 -16.25 -0.84 2.98
N ASP A 21 -16.21 0.24 2.19
CA ASP A 21 -15.34 0.34 1.01
C ASP A 21 -13.84 0.26 1.39
N HIS A 22 -13.59 0.23 2.70
CA HIS A 22 -12.32 -0.03 3.34
C HIS A 22 -11.92 -1.50 3.21
N ARG A 23 -10.77 -1.73 2.55
CA ARG A 23 -10.08 -3.02 2.58
C ARG A 23 -9.84 -3.44 4.04
N PRO A 24 -10.01 -4.73 4.40
CA PRO A 24 -9.65 -5.22 5.73
C PRO A 24 -8.21 -4.86 6.09
N ILE A 25 -8.00 -4.38 7.31
CA ILE A 25 -6.69 -3.88 7.78
C ILE A 25 -5.61 -4.97 7.72
N GLU A 26 -5.98 -6.23 7.90
CA GLU A 26 -5.08 -7.38 7.82
C GLU A 26 -4.54 -7.58 6.40
N ARG A 27 -5.35 -7.29 5.37
CA ARG A 27 -4.92 -7.33 3.97
C ARG A 27 -3.94 -6.20 3.67
N ILE A 28 -4.23 -4.99 4.17
CA ILE A 28 -3.33 -3.84 4.04
C ILE A 28 -1.98 -4.15 4.71
N ALA A 29 -1.99 -4.73 5.92
CA ALA A 29 -0.78 -5.13 6.62
C ALA A 29 0.01 -6.22 5.86
N ALA A 30 -0.68 -7.20 5.26
CA ALA A 30 -0.04 -8.22 4.44
C ALA A 30 0.64 -7.63 3.19
N ASP A 31 -0.02 -6.67 2.53
CA ASP A 31 0.53 -5.94 1.40
C ASP A 31 1.73 -5.08 1.81
N LEU A 32 1.68 -4.39 2.95
CA LEU A 32 2.81 -3.63 3.51
C LEU A 32 4.03 -4.55 3.72
N ARG A 33 3.85 -5.69 4.39
CA ARG A 33 4.91 -6.69 4.59
C ARG A 33 5.44 -7.23 3.26
N ARG A 34 4.58 -7.41 2.26
CA ARG A 34 4.98 -7.88 0.92
C ARG A 34 5.84 -6.83 0.21
N VAL A 35 5.41 -5.58 0.17
CA VAL A 35 6.13 -4.49 -0.50
C VAL A 35 7.45 -4.19 0.22
N ARG A 36 7.45 -4.16 1.56
CA ARG A 36 8.69 -3.99 2.35
C ARG A 36 9.74 -5.04 2.00
N ARG A 37 9.34 -6.32 1.94
CA ARG A 37 10.24 -7.42 1.53
C ARG A 37 10.69 -7.30 0.08
N ALA A 38 9.82 -6.85 -0.82
CA ALA A 38 10.20 -6.62 -2.22
C ALA A 38 11.25 -5.51 -2.34
N ARG A 39 11.08 -4.40 -1.63
CA ARG A 39 12.03 -3.26 -1.60
C ARG A 39 13.39 -3.68 -1.05
N ALA A 40 13.42 -4.49 0.01
CA ALA A 40 14.67 -4.98 0.60
C ALA A 40 15.48 -5.87 -0.35
N ARG A 41 14.85 -6.46 -1.38
CA ARG A 41 15.52 -7.29 -2.40
C ARG A 41 16.08 -6.49 -3.57
N PHE A 42 15.88 -5.17 -3.62
CA PHE A 42 16.44 -4.36 -4.70
C PHE A 42 17.94 -4.22 -4.54
N GLY A 43 18.69 -4.98 -5.34
CA GLY A 43 20.13 -4.82 -5.48
C GLY A 43 20.53 -3.59 -6.32
N PRO A 44 21.84 -3.40 -6.53
CA PRO A 44 22.39 -2.31 -7.34
C PRO A 44 21.80 -2.24 -8.77
N GLY A 45 21.48 -3.38 -9.39
CA GLY A 45 20.92 -3.47 -10.74
C GLY A 45 19.42 -3.18 -10.88
N ALA A 46 18.68 -2.93 -9.79
CA ALA A 46 17.28 -2.56 -9.90
C ALA A 46 17.13 -1.12 -10.43
N SER A 47 16.31 -0.94 -11.47
CA SER A 47 16.09 0.37 -12.08
C SER A 47 15.51 1.38 -11.09
N ALA A 48 15.85 2.66 -11.29
CA ALA A 48 15.31 3.75 -10.47
C ALA A 48 13.77 3.75 -10.47
N ALA A 49 13.15 3.51 -11.63
CA ALA A 49 11.69 3.40 -11.74
C ALA A 49 11.08 2.32 -10.83
N LYS A 50 11.70 1.14 -10.71
CA LYS A 50 11.23 0.08 -9.80
C LYS A 50 11.35 0.50 -8.34
N LYS A 51 12.46 1.14 -7.97
CA LYS A 51 12.69 1.63 -6.60
C LYS A 51 11.67 2.72 -6.22
N ILE A 52 11.43 3.66 -7.12
CA ILE A 52 10.47 4.75 -6.95
C ILE A 52 9.04 4.19 -6.86
N GLY A 53 8.62 3.37 -7.82
CA GLY A 53 7.27 2.80 -7.84
C GLY A 53 6.96 1.96 -6.60
N ALA A 54 7.93 1.18 -6.11
CA ALA A 54 7.74 0.43 -4.87
C ALA A 54 7.67 1.32 -3.62
N ARG A 55 8.40 2.44 -3.59
CA ARG A 55 8.31 3.42 -2.50
C ARG A 55 6.94 4.11 -2.51
N GLN A 56 6.46 4.54 -3.67
CA GLN A 56 5.12 5.12 -3.84
C GLN A 56 4.01 4.13 -3.45
N ALA A 57 4.12 2.87 -3.88
CA ALA A 57 3.18 1.83 -3.51
C ALA A 57 3.17 1.58 -1.99
N TYR A 58 4.34 1.66 -1.34
CA TYR A 58 4.45 1.54 0.10
C TYR A 58 3.79 2.71 0.84
N ASP A 59 4.04 3.94 0.40
CA ASP A 59 3.43 5.14 0.99
C ASP A 59 1.90 5.14 0.84
N ALA A 60 1.40 4.71 -0.32
CA ALA A 60 -0.04 4.57 -0.56
C ALA A 60 -0.70 3.50 0.35
N LEU A 61 0.02 2.44 0.70
CA LEU A 61 -0.46 1.44 1.65
C LEU A 61 -0.43 1.96 3.10
N LEU A 62 0.58 2.75 3.47
CA LEU A 62 0.64 3.41 4.77
C LEU A 62 -0.51 4.41 4.93
N ALA A 63 -0.81 5.22 3.90
CA ALA A 63 -1.94 6.14 3.92
C ALA A 63 -3.28 5.41 4.13
N GLN A 64 -3.47 4.26 3.48
CA GLN A 64 -4.67 3.43 3.70
C GLN A 64 -4.75 2.84 5.10
N ALA A 65 -3.63 2.36 5.65
CA ALA A 65 -3.58 1.88 7.03
C ALA A 65 -3.90 3.01 8.03
N CYS A 66 -3.37 4.21 7.76
CA CYS A 66 -3.69 5.40 8.54
C CYS A 66 -5.18 5.76 8.47
N SER A 67 -5.79 5.75 7.28
CA SER A 67 -7.22 6.00 7.13
C SER A 67 -8.08 4.96 7.88
N ALA A 68 -7.70 3.69 7.85
CA ALA A 68 -8.42 2.61 8.54
C ALA A 68 -8.30 2.67 10.08
N LEU A 69 -7.24 3.30 10.60
CA LEU A 69 -6.96 3.43 12.04
C LEU A 69 -7.07 4.88 12.53
N GLU A 70 -7.64 5.77 11.71
CA GLU A 70 -7.84 7.19 12.02
C GLU A 70 -6.55 7.92 12.48
N VAL A 71 -5.43 7.61 11.83
CA VAL A 71 -4.13 8.23 12.09
C VAL A 71 -3.90 9.38 11.11
N GLU A 72 -3.66 10.58 11.62
CA GLU A 72 -3.23 11.70 10.79
C GLU A 72 -1.84 11.49 10.20
N HIS A 73 -1.66 11.87 8.93
CA HIS A 73 -0.38 11.80 8.22
C HIS A 73 -0.24 12.89 7.17
N ARG A 74 1.01 13.10 6.73
CA ARG A 74 1.37 14.08 5.69
C ARG A 74 2.04 13.45 4.46
N LEU A 75 1.97 12.12 4.34
CA LEU A 75 2.62 11.38 3.25
C LEU A 75 2.28 11.91 1.85
N ASP A 76 1.06 12.39 1.60
CA ASP A 76 0.64 12.92 0.30
C ASP A 76 0.89 14.43 0.14
N ALA A 77 1.15 15.13 1.24
CA ALA A 77 1.45 16.57 1.26
C ALA A 77 2.95 16.85 1.11
N LEU A 78 3.80 15.87 1.42
CA LEU A 78 5.26 16.00 1.33
C LEU A 78 5.76 15.53 -0.04
N GLY A 79 6.61 16.36 -0.66
CA GLY A 79 7.35 15.98 -1.86
C GLY A 79 8.37 14.86 -1.58
N GLU A 80 8.91 14.24 -2.63
CA GLU A 80 9.99 13.27 -2.49
C GLU A 80 11.22 13.91 -1.81
N GLY A 81 11.82 13.22 -0.86
CA GLY A 81 12.97 13.71 -0.10
C GLY A 81 12.94 13.30 1.36
N VAL A 82 13.87 13.86 2.13
CA VAL A 82 14.11 13.49 3.54
C VAL A 82 12.86 13.66 4.40
N ASP A 83 12.11 14.74 4.24
CA ASP A 83 10.89 14.99 5.04
C ASP A 83 9.85 13.88 4.88
N ARG A 84 9.65 13.39 3.64
CA ARG A 84 8.74 12.27 3.37
C ARG A 84 9.27 10.96 3.94
N GLU A 85 10.58 10.77 3.98
CA GLU A 85 11.19 9.60 4.62
C GLU A 85 11.03 9.63 6.15
N VAL A 86 11.18 10.80 6.77
CA VAL A 86 10.93 11.01 8.21
C VAL A 86 9.46 10.77 8.55
N GLU A 87 8.53 11.34 7.76
CA GLU A 87 7.10 11.13 7.95
C GLU A 87 6.71 9.65 7.79
N ARG A 88 7.31 8.93 6.83
CA ARG A 88 7.13 7.49 6.68
C ARG A 88 7.53 6.75 7.95
N PHE A 89 8.70 7.05 8.51
CA PHE A 89 9.16 6.44 9.75
C PHE A 89 8.21 6.73 10.92
N ARG A 90 7.79 7.99 11.09
CA ARG A 90 6.79 8.38 12.12
C ARG A 90 5.50 7.57 11.99
N VAL A 91 4.97 7.45 10.77
CA VAL A 91 3.74 6.70 10.48
C VAL A 91 3.92 5.22 10.80
N GLU A 92 5.04 4.60 10.39
CA GLU A 92 5.30 3.19 10.70
C GLU A 92 5.30 2.93 12.20
N GLU A 93 5.98 3.76 12.98
CA GLU A 93 6.01 3.63 14.44
C GLU A 93 4.62 3.84 15.06
N ARG A 94 3.85 4.82 14.57
CA ARG A 94 2.49 5.04 15.04
C ARG A 94 1.60 3.83 14.77
N LEU A 95 1.65 3.26 13.57
CA LEU A 95 0.89 2.07 13.21
C LEU A 95 1.31 0.84 14.04
N ARG A 96 2.61 0.66 14.30
CA ARG A 96 3.10 -0.39 15.21
C ARG A 96 2.57 -0.22 16.63
N SER A 97 2.54 1.01 17.15
CA SER A 97 2.00 1.30 18.48
C SER A 97 0.50 0.98 18.62
N LEU A 98 -0.23 0.94 17.50
CA LEU A 98 -1.64 0.54 17.42
C LEU A 98 -1.82 -0.97 17.14
N GLY A 99 -0.73 -1.75 17.16
CA GLY A 99 -0.75 -3.20 16.98
C GLY A 99 -0.58 -3.68 15.53
N LEU A 100 -0.36 -2.78 14.56
CA LEU A 100 -0.18 -3.17 13.17
C LEU A 100 1.24 -3.72 12.94
N SER A 101 1.34 -4.99 12.54
CA SER A 101 2.63 -5.65 12.28
C SER A 101 3.11 -5.40 10.84
N LEU A 102 4.13 -4.56 10.67
CA LEU A 102 4.72 -4.08 9.41
C LEU A 102 6.05 -4.75 9.04
#